data_AF-A0A318YSZ4-F1
#
_entry.id   AF-A0A318YSZ4-F1
#
_cell.length_a   1.000
_cell.length_b   1.000
_cell.length_c   1.000
_cell.angle_alpha   90.00
_cell.angle_beta   90.00
_cell.angle_gamma   90.00
#
_symmetry.space_group_name_H-M   'P 1'
#
loop_
_entity.id
_entity.type
_entity.pdbx_description
1 polymer ?
#
loop_
_entity_poly.entity_id
_entity_poly.type
_entity_poly.pdbx_seq_one_letter_code
_entity_poly.pdbx_strand_id
1 'polypeptide(L)'
;MTKKPFAVNITLLPALVPPDYGAYAQVVIDEGINIVETAGNNPGPVIEKLKKANTTILHKCTTIRHAKSAVKLGVDFLSIDGFECAGHVGETDITNFILLSRARQELKTPFIASGGFADGQGLAAALALGAEGINMGTRFMCTIEAPIHINVKQAIVKSDETQTALVMRRWKNTTRLYGNKVAKEALKVEKESKTGEFSDIAPFVSGKRGREVFLNGDIDYGVWTAGQVIGLIHDIPTCAELLQRIEKEAVEALDRSRSLHTATIPSKL
;
A
#
# COMPACT_ATOMS: atom_id res chain seq x y z
N MET A 1 -9.20 8.43 21.31
CA MET A 1 -8.47 9.12 20.22
C MET A 1 -7.12 9.61 20.74
N THR A 2 -6.13 9.79 19.87
CA THR A 2 -4.75 10.20 20.22
C THR A 2 -4.57 11.72 20.16
N LYS A 3 -3.57 12.26 20.87
CA LYS A 3 -3.09 13.65 20.74
C LYS A 3 -1.91 13.79 19.78
N LYS A 4 -1.35 12.68 19.31
CA LYS A 4 -0.24 12.69 18.33
C LYS A 4 -0.79 13.06 16.95
N PRO A 5 0.02 13.72 16.09
CA PRO A 5 -0.36 13.96 14.70
C PRO A 5 -0.70 12.66 13.97
N PHE A 6 -1.67 12.74 13.06
CA PHE A 6 -2.01 11.65 12.14
C PHE A 6 -2.34 12.22 10.77
N ALA A 7 -2.27 11.36 9.75
CA ALA A 7 -2.59 11.71 8.37
C ALA A 7 -3.97 11.15 7.98
N VAL A 8 -4.58 11.76 6.97
CA VAL A 8 -5.80 11.25 6.33
C VAL A 8 -5.47 10.78 4.91
N ASN A 9 -6.01 9.63 4.50
CA ASN A 9 -5.92 9.16 3.12
C ASN A 9 -7.13 9.63 2.30
N ILE A 10 -6.89 10.19 1.11
CA ILE A 10 -7.90 10.45 0.07
C ILE A 10 -7.56 9.65 -1.18
N THR A 11 -8.37 8.64 -1.46
CA THR A 11 -8.18 7.74 -2.60
C THR A 11 -9.10 8.12 -3.77
N LEU A 12 -8.50 8.43 -4.91
CA LEU A 12 -9.11 8.94 -6.14
C LEU A 12 -9.14 7.83 -7.21
N LEU A 13 -9.83 6.73 -6.91
CA LEU A 13 -9.93 5.60 -7.82
C LEU A 13 -11.12 5.76 -8.78
N PRO A 14 -11.10 5.05 -9.92
CA PRO A 14 -12.30 4.88 -10.75
C PRO A 14 -13.45 4.35 -9.87
N ALA A 15 -14.54 5.10 -9.80
CA ALA A 15 -15.71 4.77 -9.00
C ALA A 15 -16.96 4.91 -9.85
N LEU A 16 -17.91 3.98 -9.70
CA LEU A 16 -19.23 4.08 -10.33
C LEU A 16 -19.98 5.33 -9.86
N VAL A 17 -19.80 5.68 -8.59
CA VAL A 17 -20.32 6.90 -7.97
C VAL A 17 -19.14 7.59 -7.27
N PRO A 18 -18.51 8.60 -7.91
CA PRO A 18 -17.39 9.30 -7.30
C PRO A 18 -17.85 10.10 -6.08
N PRO A 19 -17.12 10.03 -4.95
CA PRO A 19 -17.34 10.92 -3.81
C PRO A 19 -17.08 12.39 -4.18
N ASP A 20 -17.64 13.32 -3.40
CA ASP A 20 -17.27 14.73 -3.47
C ASP A 20 -15.89 14.96 -2.84
N TYR A 21 -14.83 14.69 -3.61
CA TYR A 21 -13.45 14.84 -3.16
C TYR A 21 -13.12 16.27 -2.71
N GLY A 22 -13.79 17.28 -3.27
CA GLY A 22 -13.61 18.68 -2.86
C GLY A 22 -14.14 18.94 -1.46
N ALA A 23 -15.30 18.35 -1.11
CA ALA A 23 -15.85 18.39 0.22
C ALA A 23 -15.00 17.60 1.23
N TYR A 24 -14.52 16.40 0.88
CA TYR A 24 -13.60 15.64 1.74
C TYR A 24 -12.31 16.41 2.03
N ALA A 25 -11.72 17.05 1.01
CA ALA A 25 -10.56 17.91 1.20
C ALA A 25 -10.88 19.15 2.06
N GLN A 26 -12.11 19.67 2.01
CA GLN A 26 -12.54 20.76 2.90
C GLN A 26 -12.58 20.30 4.36
N VAL A 27 -13.17 19.14 4.63
CA VAL A 27 -13.22 18.57 5.99
C VAL A 27 -11.82 18.38 6.57
N VAL A 28 -10.87 17.88 5.77
CA VAL A 28 -9.46 17.76 6.19
C VAL A 28 -8.89 19.12 6.65
N ILE A 29 -9.18 20.19 5.91
CA ILE A 29 -8.73 21.55 6.23
C ILE A 29 -9.43 22.06 7.49
N ASP A 30 -10.75 21.92 7.56
CA ASP A 30 -11.58 22.42 8.67
C ASP A 30 -11.22 21.74 10.00
N GLU A 31 -10.87 20.44 9.96
CA GLU A 31 -10.44 19.65 11.12
C GLU A 31 -8.95 19.84 11.46
N GLY A 32 -8.22 20.70 10.73
CA GLY A 32 -6.81 21.01 11.00
C GLY A 32 -5.85 19.84 10.77
N ILE A 33 -6.16 18.94 9.83
CA ILE A 33 -5.28 17.84 9.45
C ILE A 33 -4.15 18.37 8.57
N ASN A 34 -2.92 18.23 9.05
CA ASN A 34 -1.74 18.82 8.42
C ASN A 34 -1.02 17.88 7.44
N ILE A 35 -1.39 16.60 7.38
CA ILE A 35 -0.75 15.60 6.50
C ILE A 35 -1.83 14.80 5.77
N VAL A 36 -1.72 14.70 4.44
CA VAL A 36 -2.64 13.90 3.62
C VAL A 36 -1.85 12.94 2.72
N GLU A 37 -2.26 11.67 2.72
CA GLU A 37 -1.89 10.73 1.67
C GLU A 37 -2.93 10.79 0.55
N THR A 38 -2.50 11.05 -0.67
CA THR A 38 -3.36 10.93 -1.87
C THR A 38 -2.94 9.72 -2.69
N ALA A 39 -3.91 9.06 -3.33
CA ALA A 39 -3.66 7.94 -4.23
C ALA A 39 -4.65 7.95 -5.40
N GLY A 40 -4.32 7.30 -6.51
CA GLY A 40 -5.22 7.17 -7.67
C GLY A 40 -5.03 8.25 -8.73
N ASN A 41 -6.03 8.42 -9.58
CA ASN A 41 -5.94 9.22 -10.81
C ASN A 41 -6.34 10.67 -10.58
N ASN A 42 -5.75 11.57 -11.37
CA ASN A 42 -6.10 13.00 -11.42
C ASN A 42 -6.12 13.72 -10.06
N PRO A 43 -5.05 13.65 -9.23
CA PRO A 43 -5.05 14.26 -7.91
C PRO A 43 -4.93 15.79 -7.90
N GLY A 44 -4.70 16.42 -9.06
CA GLY A 44 -4.40 17.85 -9.20
C GLY A 44 -5.33 18.79 -8.43
N PRO A 45 -6.66 18.74 -8.61
CA PRO A 45 -7.58 19.65 -7.93
C PRO A 45 -7.56 19.49 -6.40
N VAL A 46 -7.47 18.25 -5.90
CA VAL A 46 -7.41 17.95 -4.46
C VAL A 46 -6.07 18.42 -3.88
N ILE A 47 -4.97 18.12 -4.57
CA ILE A 47 -3.63 18.56 -4.18
C ILE A 47 -3.56 20.08 -4.14
N GLU A 48 -4.03 20.78 -5.18
CA GLU A 48 -4.00 22.24 -5.24
C GLU A 48 -4.76 22.86 -4.06
N LYS A 49 -5.95 22.35 -3.76
CA LYS A 49 -6.76 22.81 -2.63
C LYS A 49 -6.05 22.63 -1.29
N LEU A 50 -5.47 21.44 -1.06
CA LEU A 50 -4.74 21.12 0.18
C LEU A 50 -3.43 21.92 0.31
N LYS A 51 -2.69 22.12 -0.78
CA LYS A 51 -1.46 22.93 -0.77
C LYS A 51 -1.75 24.40 -0.44
N LYS A 52 -2.88 24.97 -0.90
CA LYS A 52 -3.32 26.32 -0.51
C LYS A 52 -3.56 26.47 0.99
N ALA A 53 -3.86 25.37 1.69
CA ALA A 53 -4.01 25.31 3.14
C ALA A 53 -2.72 24.91 3.88
N ASN A 54 -1.56 24.87 3.19
CA ASN A 54 -0.27 24.45 3.73
C ASN A 54 -0.22 23.01 4.25
N THR A 55 -1.09 22.12 3.77
CA THR A 55 -1.06 20.70 4.09
C THR A 55 0.16 20.03 3.45
N THR A 56 0.86 19.19 4.20
CA THR A 56 1.90 18.28 3.68
C THR A 56 1.25 17.13 2.92
N ILE A 57 1.71 16.87 1.70
CA ILE A 57 1.11 15.85 0.82
C ILE A 57 2.12 14.74 0.54
N LEU A 58 1.71 13.53 0.89
CA LEU A 58 2.29 12.28 0.45
C LEU A 58 1.47 11.76 -0.75
N HIS A 59 2.07 11.48 -1.90
CA HIS A 59 1.34 10.90 -3.03
C HIS A 59 1.84 9.50 -3.39
N LYS A 60 0.90 8.53 -3.42
CA LYS A 60 1.19 7.13 -3.72
C LYS A 60 1.21 6.86 -5.23
N CYS A 61 2.30 6.28 -5.70
CA CYS A 61 2.60 6.07 -7.12
C CYS A 61 3.09 4.64 -7.37
N THR A 62 2.59 4.02 -8.44
CA THR A 62 3.05 2.69 -8.90
C THR A 62 4.13 2.77 -9.99
N THR A 63 4.46 3.97 -10.49
CA THR A 63 5.48 4.17 -11.53
C THR A 63 6.28 5.45 -11.31
N ILE A 64 7.52 5.48 -11.79
CA ILE A 64 8.38 6.69 -11.75
C ILE A 64 7.79 7.84 -12.56
N ARG A 65 7.08 7.55 -13.66
CA ARG A 65 6.39 8.57 -14.45
C ARG A 65 5.30 9.27 -13.64
N HIS A 66 4.49 8.51 -12.89
CA HIS A 66 3.45 9.07 -12.02
C HIS A 66 4.07 9.85 -10.86
N ALA A 67 5.15 9.33 -10.25
CA ALA A 67 5.91 10.04 -9.23
C ALA A 67 6.42 11.41 -9.72
N LYS A 68 7.07 11.46 -10.88
CA LYS A 68 7.52 12.74 -11.49
C LYS A 68 6.35 13.69 -11.80
N SER A 69 5.19 13.15 -12.15
CA SER A 69 3.99 13.97 -12.40
C SER A 69 3.45 14.57 -11.11
N ALA A 70 3.43 13.80 -10.02
CA ALA A 70 3.05 14.27 -8.69
C ALA A 70 4.02 15.33 -8.14
N VAL A 71 5.33 15.16 -8.36
CA VAL A 71 6.33 16.19 -8.00
C VAL A 71 6.03 17.54 -8.66
N LYS A 72 5.60 17.54 -9.94
CA LYS A 72 5.20 18.77 -10.64
C LYS A 72 3.95 19.43 -10.03
N LEU A 73 3.13 18.67 -9.31
CA LEU A 73 1.97 19.18 -8.56
C LEU A 73 2.33 19.69 -7.16
N GLY A 74 3.60 19.63 -6.76
CA GLY A 74 4.07 20.19 -5.49
C GLY A 74 3.87 19.29 -4.26
N VAL A 75 3.83 17.97 -4.46
CA VAL A 75 3.81 17.00 -3.34
C VAL A 75 5.12 17.06 -2.56
N ASP A 76 5.04 16.82 -1.26
CA ASP A 76 6.18 16.94 -0.33
C ASP A 76 6.92 15.60 -0.19
N PHE A 77 6.18 14.49 -0.23
CA PHE A 77 6.70 13.13 -0.17
C PHE A 77 6.00 12.24 -1.21
N LEU A 78 6.66 11.12 -1.54
CA LEU A 78 6.10 10.08 -2.39
C LEU A 78 5.98 8.76 -1.62
N SER A 79 4.96 7.97 -1.93
CA SER A 79 4.89 6.57 -1.53
C SER A 79 5.04 5.72 -2.79
N ILE A 80 6.16 5.04 -2.94
CA ILE A 80 6.46 4.22 -4.12
C ILE A 80 5.94 2.81 -3.88
N ASP A 81 4.90 2.44 -4.62
CA ASP A 81 4.13 1.22 -4.39
C ASP A 81 4.51 0.15 -5.42
N GLY A 82 5.23 -0.88 -4.96
CA GLY A 82 5.71 -1.98 -5.78
C GLY A 82 4.63 -3.02 -6.07
N PHE A 83 4.92 -3.91 -7.01
CA PHE A 83 4.00 -4.96 -7.46
C PHE A 83 3.49 -5.89 -6.35
N GLU A 84 4.23 -6.02 -5.25
CA GLU A 84 3.90 -6.83 -4.09
C GLU A 84 2.71 -6.27 -3.27
N CYS A 85 2.32 -5.01 -3.51
CA CYS A 85 1.34 -4.30 -2.71
C CYS A 85 -0.06 -4.93 -2.73
N ALA A 86 -0.82 -4.69 -1.66
CA ALA A 86 -2.25 -4.99 -1.61
C ALA A 86 -3.01 -3.89 -2.35
N GLY A 87 -4.15 -4.21 -2.97
CA GLY A 87 -4.93 -3.21 -3.69
C GLY A 87 -4.40 -2.96 -5.11
N HIS A 88 -4.45 -1.73 -5.60
CA HIS A 88 -4.17 -1.43 -7.02
C HIS A 88 -2.66 -1.40 -7.29
N VAL A 89 -2.14 -2.43 -7.98
CA VAL A 89 -0.69 -2.60 -8.23
C VAL A 89 -0.20 -1.86 -9.48
N GLY A 90 -1.12 -1.23 -10.23
CA GLY A 90 -0.83 -0.72 -11.57
C GLY A 90 -0.70 -1.83 -12.61
N GLU A 91 -0.09 -1.51 -13.75
CA GLU A 91 -0.08 -2.40 -14.94
C GLU A 91 1.34 -2.72 -15.44
N THR A 92 2.37 -2.36 -14.68
CA THR A 92 3.77 -2.48 -15.12
C THR A 92 4.52 -3.65 -14.51
N ASP A 93 3.96 -4.29 -13.49
CA ASP A 93 4.52 -5.46 -12.80
C ASP A 93 5.97 -5.28 -12.29
N ILE A 94 6.34 -4.04 -11.92
CA ILE A 94 7.67 -3.72 -11.41
C ILE A 94 7.68 -3.93 -9.89
N THR A 95 8.47 -4.88 -9.43
CA THR A 95 8.67 -5.18 -8.01
C THR A 95 9.47 -4.08 -7.31
N ASN A 96 9.35 -4.02 -5.99
CA ASN A 96 10.01 -2.98 -5.20
C ASN A 96 11.54 -2.98 -5.33
N PHE A 97 12.16 -4.14 -5.52
CA PHE A 97 13.62 -4.22 -5.69
C PHE A 97 14.12 -3.32 -6.84
N ILE A 98 13.39 -3.32 -7.96
CA ILE A 98 13.70 -2.45 -9.11
C ILE A 98 13.08 -1.07 -8.94
N LEU A 99 11.81 -0.98 -8.55
CA LEU A 99 11.08 0.29 -8.52
C LEU A 99 11.71 1.30 -7.55
N LEU A 100 12.11 0.86 -6.35
CA LEU A 100 12.74 1.72 -5.34
C LEU A 100 14.14 2.15 -5.78
N SER A 101 14.92 1.25 -6.38
CA SER A 101 16.23 1.59 -6.95
C SER A 101 16.11 2.68 -8.03
N ARG A 102 15.08 2.59 -8.88
CA ARG A 102 14.80 3.59 -9.92
C ARG A 102 14.30 4.90 -9.32
N ALA A 103 13.49 4.84 -8.27
CA ALA A 103 13.05 6.01 -7.51
C ALA A 103 14.26 6.79 -6.95
N ARG A 104 15.17 6.10 -6.24
CA ARG A 104 16.41 6.70 -5.72
C ARG A 104 17.29 7.36 -6.79
N GLN A 105 17.35 6.77 -7.99
CA GLN A 105 18.17 7.31 -9.09
C GLN A 105 17.56 8.56 -9.73
N GLU A 106 16.23 8.67 -9.79
CA GLU A 106 15.56 9.67 -10.61
C GLU A 106 14.83 10.76 -9.83
N LEU A 107 14.50 10.51 -8.57
CA LEU A 107 13.70 11.40 -7.74
C LEU A 107 14.61 12.11 -6.73
N LYS A 108 14.40 13.42 -6.61
CA LYS A 108 14.99 14.24 -5.55
C LYS A 108 14.07 14.38 -4.34
N THR A 109 12.76 14.25 -4.57
CA THR A 109 11.73 14.26 -3.52
C THR A 109 11.85 12.98 -2.69
N PRO A 110 11.85 13.09 -1.34
CA PRO A 110 11.93 11.92 -0.48
C PRO A 110 10.74 10.99 -0.70
N PHE A 111 10.98 9.68 -0.50
CA PHE A 111 9.95 8.68 -0.69
C PHE A 111 9.98 7.59 0.37
N ILE A 112 8.81 7.05 0.70
CA ILE A 112 8.68 5.81 1.47
C ILE A 112 8.40 4.63 0.53
N ALA A 113 8.84 3.45 0.92
CA ALA A 113 8.61 2.22 0.18
C ALA A 113 7.28 1.58 0.60
N SER A 114 6.44 1.17 -0.36
CA SER A 114 5.12 0.60 -0.09
C SER A 114 4.94 -0.73 -0.83
N GLY A 115 4.31 -1.71 -0.15
CA GLY A 115 4.06 -3.05 -0.67
C GLY A 115 5.17 -4.06 -0.33
N GLY A 116 4.81 -5.23 0.23
CA GLY A 116 5.80 -6.27 0.52
C GLY A 116 6.59 -6.13 1.84
N PHE A 117 6.28 -5.14 2.69
CA PHE A 117 6.99 -4.92 3.96
C PHE A 117 6.14 -5.33 5.18
N ALA A 118 6.73 -6.06 6.14
CA ALA A 118 6.07 -6.50 7.37
C ALA A 118 6.95 -6.50 8.63
N ASP A 119 8.28 -6.42 8.49
CA ASP A 119 9.26 -6.60 9.56
C ASP A 119 10.43 -5.60 9.44
N GLY A 120 11.38 -5.66 10.39
CA GLY A 120 12.55 -4.78 10.38
C GLY A 120 13.54 -5.07 9.26
N GLN A 121 13.60 -6.31 8.76
CA GLN A 121 14.46 -6.67 7.63
C GLN A 121 13.98 -5.97 6.35
N GLY A 122 12.67 -5.93 6.14
CA GLY A 122 12.04 -5.14 5.09
C GLY A 122 12.34 -3.64 5.22
N LEU A 123 12.26 -3.08 6.44
CA LEU A 123 12.63 -1.69 6.69
C LEU A 123 14.11 -1.42 6.35
N ALA A 124 15.04 -2.25 6.84
CA ALA A 124 16.46 -2.11 6.56
C ALA A 124 16.75 -2.18 5.05
N ALA A 125 16.10 -3.10 4.33
CA ALA A 125 16.22 -3.21 2.88
C ALA A 125 15.68 -1.95 2.16
N ALA A 126 14.52 -1.42 2.57
CA ALA A 126 13.95 -0.21 1.99
C ALA A 126 14.88 1.01 2.18
N LEU A 127 15.45 1.17 3.37
CA LEU A 127 16.42 2.23 3.66
C LEU A 127 17.68 2.09 2.79
N ALA A 128 18.21 0.88 2.64
CA ALA A 128 19.36 0.60 1.77
C ALA A 128 19.06 0.89 0.28
N LEU A 129 17.80 0.73 -0.15
CA LEU A 129 17.34 1.07 -1.51
C LEU A 129 17.05 2.57 -1.69
N GLY A 130 17.17 3.38 -0.64
CA GLY A 130 17.05 4.84 -0.66
C GLY A 130 15.69 5.40 -0.27
N ALA A 131 14.80 4.58 0.31
CA ALA A 131 13.57 5.08 0.91
C ALA A 131 13.85 5.70 2.29
N GLU A 132 12.96 6.56 2.77
CA GLU A 132 13.00 7.19 4.10
C GLU A 132 12.17 6.42 5.14
N GLY A 133 11.63 5.26 4.77
CA GLY A 133 10.76 4.44 5.60
C GLY A 133 9.90 3.48 4.78
N ILE A 134 8.99 2.78 5.46
CA ILE A 134 8.06 1.83 4.84
C ILE A 134 6.60 2.18 5.15
N ASN A 135 5.72 1.90 4.18
CA ASN A 135 4.27 1.88 4.32
C ASN A 135 3.77 0.44 4.32
N MET A 136 2.88 0.11 5.25
CA MET A 136 2.33 -1.24 5.41
C MET A 136 0.80 -1.19 5.46
N GLY A 137 0.14 -2.11 4.76
CA GLY A 137 -1.31 -2.30 4.87
C GLY A 137 -1.63 -3.62 5.55
N THR A 138 -1.31 -4.73 4.88
CA THR A 138 -1.57 -6.10 5.35
C THR A 138 -1.05 -6.36 6.77
N ARG A 139 0.15 -5.87 7.12
CA ARG A 139 0.76 -6.05 8.45
C ARG A 139 -0.07 -5.43 9.57
N PHE A 140 -0.64 -4.25 9.34
CA PHE A 140 -1.50 -3.56 10.33
C PHE A 140 -2.89 -4.17 10.42
N MET A 141 -3.36 -4.97 9.45
CA MET A 141 -4.58 -5.77 9.66
C MET A 141 -4.38 -6.80 10.78
N CYS A 142 -3.15 -7.30 10.95
CA CYS A 142 -2.77 -8.26 11.98
C CYS A 142 -2.15 -7.58 13.21
N THR A 143 -2.87 -6.62 13.78
CA THR A 143 -2.59 -6.09 15.13
C THR A 143 -3.83 -6.17 16.01
N ILE A 144 -3.67 -6.11 17.33
CA ILE A 144 -4.80 -6.19 18.28
C ILE A 144 -5.80 -5.05 18.02
N GLU A 145 -5.31 -3.84 17.78
CA GLU A 145 -6.09 -2.61 17.65
C GLU A 145 -6.84 -2.49 16.33
N ALA A 146 -6.46 -3.26 15.30
CA ALA A 146 -7.15 -3.22 14.01
C ALA A 146 -8.63 -3.63 14.17
N PRO A 147 -9.59 -2.76 13.79
CA PRO A 147 -11.02 -2.97 14.05
C PRO A 147 -11.66 -3.88 13.00
N ILE A 148 -11.10 -5.08 12.85
CA ILE A 148 -11.57 -6.12 11.93
C ILE A 148 -11.74 -7.44 12.67
N HIS A 149 -12.62 -8.29 12.14
CA HIS A 149 -12.92 -9.58 12.75
C HIS A 149 -11.67 -10.47 12.87
N ILE A 150 -11.55 -11.18 14.00
CA ILE A 150 -10.38 -12.01 14.33
C ILE A 150 -10.10 -13.08 13.27
N ASN A 151 -11.13 -13.67 12.66
CA ASN A 151 -11.00 -14.65 11.58
C ASN A 151 -10.20 -14.12 10.38
N VAL A 152 -10.31 -12.84 10.04
CA VAL A 152 -9.53 -12.23 8.94
C VAL A 152 -8.05 -12.19 9.31
N LYS A 153 -7.73 -11.79 10.54
CA LYS A 153 -6.36 -11.78 11.07
C LYS A 153 -5.76 -13.19 11.08
N GLN A 154 -6.54 -14.16 11.56
CA GLN A 154 -6.13 -15.57 11.61
C GLN A 154 -5.96 -16.19 10.22
N ALA A 155 -6.76 -15.78 9.23
CA ALA A 155 -6.58 -16.21 7.86
C ALA A 155 -5.25 -15.71 7.29
N ILE A 156 -4.89 -14.45 7.53
CA ILE A 156 -3.58 -13.91 7.14
C ILE A 156 -2.45 -14.69 7.81
N VAL A 157 -2.50 -14.89 9.14
CA VAL A 157 -1.44 -15.59 9.90
C VAL A 157 -1.21 -17.02 9.44
N LYS A 158 -2.27 -17.69 8.94
CA LYS A 158 -2.21 -19.06 8.42
C LYS A 158 -1.81 -19.15 6.95
N SER A 159 -1.63 -18.02 6.27
CA SER A 159 -1.40 -17.99 4.84
C SER A 159 0.07 -17.95 4.47
N ASP A 160 0.39 -18.46 3.28
CA ASP A 160 1.67 -18.25 2.61
C ASP A 160 1.60 -17.14 1.55
N GLU A 161 2.75 -16.75 1.00
CA GLU A 161 2.91 -15.65 0.04
C GLU A 161 2.20 -15.88 -1.31
N THR A 162 1.79 -17.11 -1.61
CA THR A 162 1.12 -17.50 -2.85
C THR A 162 -0.40 -17.30 -2.77
N GLN A 163 -0.96 -17.07 -1.58
CA GLN A 163 -2.40 -16.98 -1.35
C GLN A 163 -3.00 -15.59 -1.62
N THR A 164 -2.51 -14.92 -2.67
CA THR A 164 -3.11 -13.70 -3.23
C THR A 164 -3.44 -13.89 -4.72
N ALA A 165 -4.36 -13.08 -5.23
CA ALA A 165 -4.79 -13.10 -6.62
C ALA A 165 -4.78 -11.69 -7.21
N LEU A 166 -4.31 -11.55 -8.44
CA LEU A 166 -4.45 -10.32 -9.23
C LEU A 166 -5.69 -10.43 -10.09
N VAL A 167 -6.67 -9.57 -9.82
CA VAL A 167 -7.97 -9.55 -10.52
C VAL A 167 -8.12 -8.22 -11.23
N MET A 168 -8.96 -8.18 -12.26
CA MET A 168 -9.29 -7.04 -13.10
C MET A 168 -8.17 -6.56 -14.04
N ARG A 169 -7.24 -7.45 -14.43
CA ARG A 169 -6.16 -7.11 -15.37
C ARG A 169 -6.70 -6.75 -16.74
N ARG A 170 -7.71 -7.50 -17.20
CA ARG A 170 -8.40 -7.27 -18.48
C ARG A 170 -8.91 -5.83 -18.64
N TRP A 171 -9.34 -5.21 -17.54
CA TRP A 171 -9.87 -3.84 -17.52
C TRP A 171 -8.84 -2.77 -17.16
N LYS A 172 -7.55 -3.12 -17.08
CA LYS A 172 -6.47 -2.21 -16.66
C LYS A 172 -6.76 -1.55 -15.31
N ASN A 173 -7.34 -2.32 -14.41
CA ASN A 173 -7.65 -1.92 -13.04
C ASN A 173 -7.13 -2.98 -12.05
N THR A 174 -5.92 -3.49 -12.34
CA THR A 174 -5.36 -4.65 -11.63
C THR A 174 -5.32 -4.41 -10.13
N THR A 175 -5.98 -5.29 -9.38
CA THR A 175 -6.06 -5.25 -7.93
C THR A 175 -5.62 -6.57 -7.32
N ARG A 176 -4.70 -6.51 -6.35
CA ARG A 176 -4.29 -7.65 -5.54
C ARG A 176 -5.25 -7.85 -4.36
N LEU A 177 -5.83 -9.04 -4.33
CA LEU A 177 -6.82 -9.49 -3.36
C LEU A 177 -6.33 -10.76 -2.66
N TYR A 178 -6.89 -11.05 -1.49
CA TYR A 178 -6.71 -12.35 -0.84
C TYR A 178 -7.32 -13.47 -1.69
N GLY A 179 -6.63 -14.60 -1.81
CA GLY A 179 -6.96 -15.72 -2.69
C GLY A 179 -8.11 -16.61 -2.22
N ASN A 180 -9.24 -16.02 -1.81
CA ASN A 180 -10.44 -16.74 -1.38
C ASN A 180 -11.30 -17.28 -2.54
N LYS A 181 -12.45 -17.90 -2.22
CA LYS A 181 -13.38 -18.42 -3.23
C LYS A 181 -13.87 -17.33 -4.19
N VAL A 182 -14.26 -16.16 -3.68
CA VAL A 182 -14.81 -15.06 -4.48
C VAL A 182 -13.78 -14.47 -5.45
N ALA A 183 -12.52 -14.32 -5.02
CA ALA A 183 -11.44 -13.86 -5.90
C ALA A 183 -11.14 -14.88 -7.01
N LYS A 184 -11.20 -16.18 -6.71
CA LYS A 184 -11.05 -17.25 -7.71
C LYS A 184 -12.20 -17.27 -8.71
N GLU A 185 -13.43 -17.03 -8.26
CA GLU A 185 -14.60 -16.86 -9.13
C GLU A 185 -14.45 -15.63 -10.03
N ALA A 186 -14.03 -14.50 -9.48
CA ALA A 186 -13.79 -13.28 -10.24
C ALA A 186 -12.71 -13.48 -11.33
N LEU A 187 -11.62 -14.20 -11.01
CA LEU A 187 -10.60 -14.61 -11.99
C LEU A 187 -11.17 -15.50 -13.09
N LYS A 188 -12.08 -16.42 -12.75
CA LYS A 188 -12.73 -17.28 -13.73
C LYS A 188 -13.59 -16.44 -14.69
N VAL A 189 -14.41 -15.54 -14.15
CA VAL A 189 -15.22 -14.59 -14.93
C VAL A 189 -14.36 -13.75 -15.87
N GLU A 190 -13.23 -13.21 -15.38
CA GLU A 190 -12.31 -12.43 -16.20
C GLU A 190 -11.76 -13.21 -17.41
N LYS A 191 -11.40 -14.49 -17.19
CA LYS A 191 -10.88 -15.38 -18.25
C LYS A 191 -11.96 -15.80 -19.25
N GLU A 192 -13.18 -16.03 -18.77
CA GLU A 192 -14.29 -16.59 -19.56
C GLU A 192 -15.19 -15.50 -20.17
N SER A 193 -15.05 -14.23 -19.77
CA SER A 193 -15.84 -13.11 -20.28
C SER A 193 -15.74 -13.00 -21.81
N LYS A 194 -16.91 -13.13 -22.45
CA LYS A 194 -17.07 -13.02 -23.91
C LYS A 194 -17.25 -11.57 -24.35
N THR A 195 -17.83 -10.72 -23.50
CA THR A 195 -18.12 -9.31 -23.82
C THR A 195 -16.89 -8.44 -23.57
N GLY A 196 -16.12 -8.74 -22.52
CA GLY A 196 -15.07 -7.86 -22.02
C GLY A 196 -15.59 -6.64 -21.25
N GLU A 197 -16.89 -6.56 -20.96
CA GLU A 197 -17.51 -5.44 -20.24
C GLU A 197 -17.31 -5.58 -18.72
N PHE A 198 -17.10 -4.46 -18.02
CA PHE A 198 -16.88 -4.48 -16.56
C PHE A 198 -18.11 -4.99 -15.79
N SER A 199 -19.30 -4.89 -16.37
CA SER A 199 -20.54 -5.42 -15.81
C SER A 199 -20.47 -6.93 -15.54
N ASP A 200 -19.64 -7.67 -16.28
CA ASP A 200 -19.49 -9.12 -16.09
C ASP A 200 -18.89 -9.45 -14.71
N ILE A 201 -17.92 -8.66 -14.24
CA ILE A 201 -17.18 -8.91 -13.00
C ILE A 201 -17.69 -8.07 -11.82
N ALA A 202 -18.39 -6.96 -12.08
CA ALA A 202 -18.88 -6.03 -11.05
C ALA A 202 -19.59 -6.69 -9.84
N PRO A 203 -20.43 -7.74 -10.00
CA PRO A 203 -21.07 -8.42 -8.86
C PRO A 203 -20.08 -9.11 -7.91
N PHE A 204 -18.91 -9.53 -8.41
CA PHE A 204 -17.89 -10.25 -7.64
C PHE A 204 -16.94 -9.30 -6.91
N VAL A 205 -16.67 -8.12 -7.48
CA VAL A 205 -15.70 -7.14 -6.94
C VAL A 205 -16.36 -5.98 -6.18
N SER A 206 -17.58 -6.19 -5.68
CA SER A 206 -18.33 -5.17 -4.93
C SER A 206 -17.65 -4.83 -3.60
N GLY A 207 -17.20 -3.58 -3.45
CA GLY A 207 -16.63 -3.07 -2.19
C GLY A 207 -17.61 -3.12 -1.01
N LYS A 208 -18.92 -2.98 -1.25
CA LYS A 208 -19.94 -3.14 -0.21
C LYS A 208 -19.95 -4.56 0.36
N ARG A 209 -19.86 -5.57 -0.52
CA ARG A 209 -19.76 -6.99 -0.13
C ARG A 209 -18.41 -7.28 0.52
N GLY A 210 -17.32 -6.72 0.00
CA GLY A 210 -15.98 -6.86 0.59
C GLY A 210 -15.85 -6.30 2.01
N ARG A 211 -16.53 -5.17 2.30
CA ARG A 211 -16.57 -4.59 3.65
C ARG A 211 -17.07 -5.58 4.70
N GLU A 212 -18.10 -6.35 4.36
CA GLU A 212 -18.71 -7.29 5.30
C GLU A 212 -17.74 -8.37 5.78
N VAL A 213 -16.74 -8.77 4.96
CA VAL A 213 -15.68 -9.72 5.38
C VAL A 213 -14.99 -9.26 6.66
N PHE A 214 -14.70 -7.96 6.76
CA PHE A 214 -14.05 -7.38 7.94
C PHE A 214 -14.98 -7.27 9.15
N LEU A 215 -16.30 -7.23 8.95
CA LEU A 215 -17.29 -7.08 10.01
C LEU A 215 -17.75 -8.44 10.55
N ASN A 216 -18.07 -9.38 9.65
CA ASN A 216 -18.67 -10.67 9.98
C ASN A 216 -17.63 -11.82 10.08
N GLY A 217 -16.42 -11.63 9.57
CA GLY A 217 -15.35 -12.63 9.65
C GLY A 217 -15.48 -13.83 8.73
N ASP A 218 -16.43 -13.82 7.80
CA ASP A 218 -16.50 -14.81 6.72
C ASP A 218 -15.56 -14.38 5.60
N ILE A 219 -14.39 -15.02 5.58
CA ILE A 219 -13.30 -14.74 4.63
C ILE A 219 -13.66 -15.07 3.18
N ASP A 220 -14.76 -15.78 2.92
CA ASP A 220 -15.30 -16.10 1.61
C ASP A 220 -16.55 -15.26 1.28
N TYR A 221 -16.97 -14.33 2.16
CA TYR A 221 -18.19 -13.55 1.92
C TYR A 221 -18.05 -12.62 0.72
N GLY A 222 -16.87 -12.01 0.50
CA GLY A 222 -16.60 -11.07 -0.59
C GLY A 222 -15.10 -10.96 -0.89
N VAL A 223 -14.72 -10.12 -1.85
CA VAL A 223 -13.30 -9.81 -2.09
C VAL A 223 -12.75 -8.89 -1.00
N TRP A 224 -11.50 -9.09 -0.61
CA TRP A 224 -10.79 -8.22 0.32
C TRP A 224 -9.29 -8.16 -0.01
N THR A 225 -8.64 -7.07 0.35
CA THR A 225 -7.26 -6.77 -0.07
C THR A 225 -6.24 -7.39 0.87
N ALA A 226 -5.28 -8.11 0.32
CA ALA A 226 -4.09 -8.59 1.02
C ALA A 226 -2.89 -8.59 0.06
N GLY A 227 -1.73 -8.15 0.54
CA GLY A 227 -0.47 -8.14 -0.20
C GLY A 227 0.28 -9.47 -0.05
N GLN A 228 1.24 -9.75 -0.93
CA GLN A 228 2.01 -11.02 -0.84
C GLN A 228 2.77 -11.19 0.48
N VAL A 229 2.99 -10.08 1.19
CA VAL A 229 3.58 -10.04 2.53
C VAL A 229 2.80 -10.85 3.58
N ILE A 230 1.59 -11.36 3.28
CA ILE A 230 0.90 -12.32 4.15
C ILE A 230 1.80 -13.49 4.57
N GLY A 231 2.69 -13.97 3.69
CA GLY A 231 3.61 -15.06 4.00
C GLY A 231 4.71 -14.73 5.02
N LEU A 232 4.83 -13.47 5.45
CA LEU A 232 5.77 -13.02 6.49
C LEU A 232 5.06 -12.63 7.80
N ILE A 233 3.74 -12.83 7.88
CA ILE A 233 2.92 -12.42 9.02
C ILE A 233 2.55 -13.66 9.83
N HIS A 234 3.10 -13.80 11.04
CA HIS A 234 2.95 -15.03 11.84
C HIS A 234 2.32 -14.79 13.23
N ASP A 235 1.88 -13.56 13.51
CA ASP A 235 1.43 -13.15 14.83
C ASP A 235 0.44 -11.97 14.77
N ILE A 236 -0.17 -11.64 15.91
CA ILE A 236 -1.12 -10.52 16.07
C ILE A 236 -0.70 -9.71 17.32
N PRO A 237 0.40 -8.94 17.25
CA PRO A 237 0.88 -8.11 18.37
C PRO A 237 0.03 -6.84 18.54
N THR A 238 0.26 -6.07 19.60
CA THR A 238 -0.16 -4.66 19.61
C THR A 238 0.59 -3.85 18.55
N CYS A 239 0.03 -2.73 18.11
CA CYS A 239 0.72 -1.78 17.23
C CYS A 239 2.03 -1.28 17.85
N ALA A 240 2.07 -1.08 19.17
CA ALA A 240 3.26 -0.63 19.89
C ALA A 240 4.40 -1.66 19.83
N GLU A 241 4.10 -2.93 20.15
CA GLU A 241 5.07 -4.02 20.07
C GLU A 241 5.56 -4.23 18.64
N LEU A 242 4.65 -4.19 17.67
CA LEU A 242 4.99 -4.32 16.25
C LEU A 242 6.03 -3.28 15.81
N LEU A 243 5.77 -2.01 16.10
CA LEU A 243 6.66 -0.91 15.69
C LEU A 243 8.01 -0.98 16.39
N GLN A 244 8.03 -1.22 17.71
CA GLN A 244 9.28 -1.38 18.47
C GLN A 244 10.12 -2.56 17.94
N ARG A 245 9.48 -3.67 17.60
CA ARG A 245 10.15 -4.83 17.01
C ARG A 245 10.76 -4.49 15.65
N ILE A 246 10.00 -3.85 14.76
CA ILE A 246 10.48 -3.45 13.43
C ILE A 246 11.70 -2.53 13.54
N GLU A 247 11.65 -1.52 14.42
CA GLU A 247 12.78 -0.61 14.65
C GLU A 247 14.03 -1.37 15.11
N LYS A 248 13.87 -2.24 16.11
CA LYS A 248 14.97 -3.06 16.65
C LYS A 248 15.57 -3.98 15.59
N GLU A 249 14.74 -4.75 14.90
CA GLU A 249 15.17 -5.69 13.86
C GLU A 249 15.86 -4.98 12.69
N ALA A 250 15.43 -3.77 12.34
CA ALA A 250 16.06 -2.98 11.28
C ALA A 250 17.47 -2.55 11.67
N VAL A 251 17.67 -2.06 12.89
CA VAL A 251 19.00 -1.71 13.42
C VAL A 251 19.91 -2.93 13.42
N GLU A 252 19.43 -4.06 13.94
CA GLU A 252 20.19 -5.32 13.96
C GLU A 252 20.58 -5.80 12.55
N ALA A 253 19.67 -5.69 11.58
CA ALA A 253 19.92 -6.07 10.19
C ALA A 253 20.98 -5.17 9.52
N LEU A 254 20.94 -3.86 9.78
CA LEU A 254 21.92 -2.90 9.28
C LEU A 254 23.30 -3.13 9.89
N ASP A 255 23.37 -3.35 11.21
CA ASP A 255 24.63 -3.63 11.92
C ASP A 255 25.27 -4.93 11.45
N ARG A 256 24.46 -5.99 11.31
CA ARG A 256 24.91 -7.26 10.73
C ARG A 256 25.45 -7.05 9.32
N SER A 257 24.75 -6.31 8.46
CA SER A 257 25.19 -6.05 7.08
C SER A 257 26.52 -5.28 7.05
N ARG A 258 26.70 -4.31 7.95
CA ARG A 258 27.95 -3.58 8.11
C ARG A 258 29.09 -4.48 8.57
N SER A 259 28.84 -5.43 9.47
CA SER A 259 29.88 -6.36 9.96
C SER A 259 30.43 -7.30 8.88
N LEU A 260 29.72 -7.49 7.76
CA LEU A 260 30.22 -8.27 6.62
C LEU A 260 31.37 -7.56 5.88
N HIS A 261 31.55 -6.25 6.13
CA HIS A 261 32.63 -5.47 5.54
C HIS A 261 33.75 -5.23 6.56
N THR A 262 34.86 -5.94 6.42
CA THR A 262 36.12 -5.67 7.13
C THR A 262 36.93 -4.68 6.29
N ALA A 263 37.00 -3.40 6.66
CA ALA A 263 37.63 -2.41 5.78
C ALA A 263 39.10 -2.72 5.47
N THR A 264 39.37 -3.05 4.20
CA THR A 264 40.54 -2.63 3.42
C THR A 264 40.11 -2.47 1.96
N ILE A 265 39.43 -1.37 1.65
CA ILE A 265 39.38 -0.88 0.26
C ILE A 265 40.64 0.00 0.12
N PRO A 266 41.66 -0.39 -0.66
CA PRO A 266 42.78 0.50 -0.92
C PRO A 266 42.23 1.74 -1.62
N SER A 267 42.53 2.93 -1.09
CA SER A 267 42.21 4.19 -1.75
C SER A 267 43.08 4.31 -3.01
N LYS A 268 42.62 3.76 -4.13
CA LYS A 268 43.15 4.08 -5.46
C LYS A 268 42.00 4.11 -6.46
N LEU A 269 41.38 5.27 -6.57
CA LEU A 269 40.92 5.84 -7.84
C LEU A 269 41.26 7.33 -7.79
#